data_AF-A0A7V3X8H4-F1
#
_entry.id   AF-A0A7V3X8H4-F1
#
_cell.length_a   1.000
_cell.length_b   1.000
_cell.length_c   1.000
_cell.angle_alpha   90.00
_cell.angle_beta   90.00
_cell.angle_gamma   90.00
#
_symmetry.space_group_name_H-M   'P 1'
#
loop_
_entity.id
_entity.type
_entity.pdbx_description
1 polymer ?
#
loop_
_entity_poly.entity_id
_entity_poly.type
_entity_poly.pdbx_seq_one_letter_code
_entity_poly.pdbx_strand_id
1 'polypeptide(L)'
;MNGESLNIQQDNLSKLKEQFPNLFTEDKLDWEKLKAAFSDDINFSNERYILNWAGKADAFKALQIPTTATLKPVPEESINFDTTENIFIEGENLEVLKVLQKSYYNKIKCIIIDPPYNTGSDSFIYPDSFKENKEDYQKRIGDKDAE
;
A
#
# COMPACT_ATOMS: atom_id res chain seq x y z
N MET A 1 21.64 34.54 -24.10
CA MET A 1 20.20 34.30 -23.83
C MET A 1 19.51 34.26 -25.18
N ASN A 2 18.93 33.13 -25.57
CA ASN A 2 18.60 32.82 -26.97
C ASN A 2 17.28 33.45 -27.46
N GLY A 3 16.69 34.40 -26.72
CA GLY A 3 15.51 35.16 -27.16
C GLY A 3 14.22 34.35 -27.33
N GLU A 4 14.23 33.06 -26.98
CA GLU A 4 13.08 32.17 -27.08
C GLU A 4 12.11 32.40 -25.91
N SER A 5 10.81 32.39 -26.23
CA SER A 5 9.75 32.47 -25.23
C SER A 5 9.70 31.19 -24.37
N LEU A 6 9.11 31.32 -23.18
CA LEU A 6 8.97 30.19 -22.24
C LEU A 6 8.22 29.02 -22.90
N ASN A 7 8.81 27.82 -22.80
CA ASN A 7 8.13 26.59 -23.19
C ASN A 7 7.13 26.19 -22.09
N ILE A 8 5.93 26.75 -22.16
CA ILE A 8 4.83 26.53 -21.21
C ILE A 8 4.49 25.03 -21.10
N GLN A 9 4.60 24.27 -22.19
CA GLN A 9 4.34 22.84 -22.18
C GLN A 9 5.35 22.10 -21.29
N GLN A 10 6.63 22.43 -21.40
CA GLN A 10 7.68 21.79 -20.63
C GLN A 10 7.66 22.20 -19.15
N ASP A 11 7.30 23.45 -18.85
CA ASP A 11 7.04 23.90 -17.49
C ASP A 11 5.86 23.15 -16.85
N ASN A 12 4.75 23.01 -17.57
CA ASN A 12 3.59 22.25 -17.11
C ASN A 12 3.92 20.77 -16.89
N LEU A 13 4.69 20.14 -17.79
CA LEU A 13 5.13 18.75 -17.62
C LEU A 13 6.04 18.59 -16.40
N SER A 14 6.91 19.58 -16.13
CA SER A 14 7.80 19.55 -14.96
C SER A 14 7.00 19.64 -13.66
N LYS A 15 6.02 20.54 -13.58
CA LYS A 15 5.09 20.65 -12.44
C LYS A 15 4.27 19.39 -12.24
N LEU A 16 3.77 18.79 -13.32
CA LEU A 16 3.00 17.55 -13.26
C LEU A 16 3.87 16.38 -12.76
N LYS A 17 5.14 16.31 -13.19
CA LYS A 17 6.10 15.30 -12.74
C LYS A 17 6.48 15.44 -11.27
N GLU A 18 6.55 16.68 -10.77
CA GLU A 18 6.80 16.96 -9.36
C GLU A 18 5.65 16.46 -8.47
N GLN A 19 4.40 16.73 -8.88
CA GLN A 19 3.20 16.37 -8.10
C GLN A 19 2.81 14.90 -8.25
N PHE A 20 3.00 14.32 -9.44
CA PHE A 20 2.58 12.95 -9.76
C PHE A 20 3.68 12.20 -10.54
N PRO A 21 4.81 11.88 -9.89
CA PRO A 21 5.95 11.24 -10.56
C PRO A 21 5.60 9.85 -11.10
N ASN A 22 4.64 9.18 -10.46
CA ASN A 22 4.14 7.87 -10.89
C ASN A 22 3.50 7.91 -12.28
N LEU A 23 3.00 9.06 -12.76
CA LEU A 23 2.39 9.22 -14.07
C LEU A 23 3.39 9.22 -15.22
N PHE A 24 4.69 9.22 -14.95
CA PHE A 24 5.73 9.26 -15.98
C PHE A 24 6.40 7.88 -16.13
N THR A 25 6.78 7.57 -17.37
CA THR A 25 7.56 6.38 -17.74
C THR A 25 8.61 6.84 -18.75
N GLU A 26 9.90 6.57 -18.51
CA GLU A 26 11.01 7.03 -19.37
C GLU A 26 10.96 8.54 -19.67
N ASP A 27 10.73 9.35 -18.63
CA ASP A 27 10.60 10.82 -18.70
C ASP A 27 9.46 11.36 -19.58
N LYS A 28 8.53 10.50 -20.01
CA LYS A 28 7.33 10.87 -20.76
C LYS A 28 6.07 10.61 -19.95
N LEU A 29 5.05 11.46 -20.14
CA LEU A 29 3.75 11.29 -19.50
C LEU A 29 3.05 10.03 -20.03
N ASP A 30 2.68 9.13 -19.12
CA ASP A 30 1.92 7.90 -19.41
C ASP A 30 0.42 8.19 -19.26
N TRP A 31 -0.23 8.37 -20.40
CA TRP A 31 -1.65 8.69 -20.48
C TRP A 31 -2.55 7.63 -19.83
N GLU A 32 -2.11 6.38 -19.74
CA GLU A 32 -2.90 5.32 -19.15
C GLU A 32 -2.81 5.36 -17.63
N LYS A 33 -1.64 5.73 -17.08
CA LYS A 33 -1.51 6.01 -15.64
C LYS A 33 -2.28 7.28 -15.26
N LEU A 34 -2.30 8.29 -16.13
CA LEU A 34 -3.09 9.51 -15.94
C LEU A 34 -4.58 9.14 -15.89
N LYS A 35 -5.07 8.36 -16.86
CA LYS A 35 -6.46 7.88 -16.85
C LYS A 35 -6.75 7.02 -15.62
N ALA A 36 -5.88 6.08 -15.25
CA ALA A 36 -6.08 5.25 -14.07
C ALA A 36 -6.08 6.04 -12.74
N ALA A 37 -5.39 7.18 -12.69
CA ALA A 37 -5.37 8.05 -11.52
C ALA A 37 -6.62 8.94 -11.41
N PHE A 38 -7.31 9.21 -12.53
CA PHE A 38 -8.35 10.25 -12.60
C PHE A 38 -9.67 9.82 -13.29
N SER A 39 -9.81 8.57 -13.71
CA SER A 39 -11.00 8.03 -14.41
C SER A 39 -11.50 6.76 -13.74
N ASP A 40 -12.81 6.69 -13.50
CA ASP A 40 -13.50 5.53 -12.91
C ASP A 40 -13.80 4.43 -13.95
N ASP A 41 -13.81 4.77 -15.24
CA ASP A 41 -14.04 3.84 -16.36
C ASP A 41 -12.73 3.53 -17.09
N ILE A 42 -12.28 2.29 -16.95
CA ILE A 42 -11.01 1.81 -17.50
C ILE A 42 -11.30 0.81 -18.63
N ASN A 43 -11.54 1.31 -19.84
CA ASN A 43 -11.59 0.46 -21.05
C ASN A 43 -10.31 0.66 -21.87
N PHE A 44 -9.31 -0.16 -21.60
CA PHE A 44 -8.04 -0.18 -22.34
C PHE A 44 -8.12 -1.24 -23.45
N SER A 45 -8.46 -0.82 -24.67
CA SER A 45 -8.81 -1.71 -25.77
C SER A 45 -7.64 -2.26 -26.59
N ASN A 46 -6.39 -1.81 -26.40
CA ASN A 46 -5.27 -2.33 -27.21
C ASN A 46 -3.99 -2.53 -26.38
N GLU A 47 -3.61 -3.80 -26.26
CA GLU A 47 -2.25 -4.30 -26.03
C GLU A 47 -1.46 -3.73 -24.85
N ARG A 48 -1.74 -4.24 -23.64
CA ARG A 48 -0.70 -4.38 -22.60
C ARG A 48 -0.86 -5.75 -21.95
N TYR A 49 0.23 -6.50 -21.81
CA TYR A 49 0.23 -7.75 -21.06
C TYR A 49 -0.11 -7.42 -19.60
N ILE A 50 -1.33 -7.71 -19.18
CA ILE A 50 -1.82 -7.43 -17.82
C ILE A 50 -1.91 -8.75 -17.08
N LEU A 51 -1.22 -8.88 -15.95
CA LEU A 51 -1.49 -9.96 -15.01
C LEU A 51 -2.90 -9.75 -14.44
N ASN A 52 -3.81 -10.66 -14.74
CA ASN A 52 -5.17 -10.66 -14.22
C ASN A 52 -5.40 -11.91 -13.36
N TRP A 53 -6.09 -11.75 -12.24
CA TRP A 53 -6.39 -12.83 -11.31
C TRP A 53 -7.73 -12.58 -10.63
N ALA A 54 -8.36 -13.64 -10.12
CA ALA A 54 -9.60 -13.55 -9.37
C ALA A 54 -9.38 -12.71 -8.10
N GLY A 55 -10.26 -11.73 -7.84
CA GLY A 55 -10.15 -10.82 -6.69
C GLY A 55 -9.22 -9.62 -6.89
N LYS A 56 -8.62 -9.43 -8.07
CA LYS A 56 -7.79 -8.24 -8.37
C LYS A 56 -8.53 -6.93 -8.08
N ALA A 57 -9.75 -6.79 -8.57
CA ALA A 57 -10.56 -5.58 -8.36
C ALA A 57 -10.86 -5.34 -6.88
N ASP A 58 -11.12 -6.40 -6.11
CA ASP A 58 -11.41 -6.30 -4.68
C ASP A 58 -10.16 -5.90 -3.87
N ALA A 59 -8.97 -6.38 -4.26
CA ALA A 59 -7.71 -5.94 -3.68
C ALA A 59 -7.48 -4.44 -3.89
N PHE A 60 -7.76 -3.90 -5.08
CA PHE A 60 -7.68 -2.45 -5.34
C PHE A 60 -8.68 -1.65 -4.50
N LYS A 61 -9.93 -2.13 -4.37
CA LYS A 61 -10.92 -1.49 -3.49
C LYS A 61 -10.44 -1.47 -2.03
N ALA A 62 -9.89 -2.57 -1.53
CA ALA A 62 -9.37 -2.66 -0.16
C ALA A 62 -8.25 -1.65 0.14
N LEU A 63 -7.38 -1.39 -0.85
CA LEU A 63 -6.32 -0.38 -0.76
C LEU A 63 -6.87 1.06 -0.73
N GLN A 64 -7.97 1.32 -1.45
CA GLN A 64 -8.58 2.65 -1.52
C GLN A 64 -9.44 3.00 -0.30
N ILE A 65 -9.93 2.00 0.44
CA ILE A 65 -10.72 2.23 1.66
C ILE A 65 -9.85 2.90 2.72
N PRO A 66 -10.17 4.13 3.15
CA PRO A 66 -9.47 4.80 4.25
C PRO A 66 -9.65 4.02 5.55
N THR A 67 -8.60 4.01 6.39
CA THR A 67 -8.70 3.44 7.73
C THR A 67 -9.26 4.45 8.73
N THR A 68 -10.03 3.95 9.69
CA THR A 68 -10.43 4.68 10.91
C THR A 68 -9.63 4.24 12.13
N ALA A 69 -8.70 3.30 11.96
CA ALA A 69 -7.87 2.79 13.03
C ALA A 69 -6.88 3.87 13.53
N THR A 70 -6.43 3.70 14.77
CA THR A 70 -5.40 4.53 15.38
C THR A 70 -4.47 3.66 16.20
N LEU A 71 -3.24 4.14 16.43
CA LEU A 71 -2.29 3.47 17.30
C LEU A 71 -2.56 3.85 18.75
N LYS A 72 -2.59 2.84 19.63
CA LYS A 72 -2.63 3.02 21.08
C LYS A 72 -1.24 2.73 21.64
N PRO A 73 -0.58 3.69 22.31
CA PRO A 73 0.70 3.41 22.98
C PRO A 73 0.49 2.48 24.17
N VAL A 74 1.47 1.60 24.41
CA VAL A 74 1.50 0.65 25.52
C VAL A 74 2.83 0.84 26.29
N PRO A 75 2.95 1.90 27.12
CA PRO A 75 4.21 2.22 27.80
C PRO A 75 4.74 1.09 28.70
N GLU A 76 3.83 0.34 29.33
CA GLU A 76 4.12 -0.78 30.22
C GLU A 76 4.85 -1.95 29.56
N GLU A 77 4.65 -2.16 28.26
CA GLU A 77 5.34 -3.20 27.47
C GLU A 77 6.50 -2.63 26.63
N SER A 78 6.71 -1.31 26.73
CA SER A 78 7.71 -0.61 25.93
C SER A 78 9.05 -0.52 26.65
N ILE A 79 10.13 -0.67 25.88
CA ILE A 79 11.49 -0.47 26.38
C ILE A 79 11.93 0.96 26.01
N ASN A 80 12.34 1.75 27.01
CA ASN A 80 12.77 3.14 26.84
C ASN A 80 11.75 4.01 26.09
N PHE A 81 10.47 3.92 26.50
CA PHE A 81 9.32 4.53 25.80
C PHE A 81 9.55 5.98 25.36
N ASP A 82 10.11 6.82 26.24
CA ASP A 82 10.29 8.25 25.96
C ASP A 82 11.52 8.58 25.08
N THR A 83 12.46 7.64 24.90
CA THR A 83 13.76 7.93 24.26
C THR A 83 14.10 7.03 23.08
N THR A 84 13.38 5.93 22.87
CA THR A 84 13.62 5.03 21.75
C THR A 84 13.19 5.66 20.43
N GLU A 85 13.98 5.44 19.37
CA GLU A 85 13.62 5.79 17.99
C GLU A 85 13.03 4.60 17.22
N ASN A 86 12.92 3.44 17.88
CA ASN A 86 12.40 2.20 17.30
C ASN A 86 10.95 1.99 17.69
N ILE A 87 10.14 1.49 16.75
CA ILE A 87 8.71 1.26 16.95
C ILE A 87 8.41 -0.20 16.63
N PHE A 88 7.70 -0.86 17.54
CA PHE A 88 7.05 -2.14 17.31
C PHE A 88 5.53 -1.90 17.29
N ILE A 89 4.83 -2.47 16.31
CA ILE A 89 3.38 -2.30 16.15
C ILE A 89 2.76 -3.67 15.99
N GLU A 90 1.78 -3.96 16.83
CA GLU A 90 0.94 -5.15 16.73
C GLU A 90 -0.35 -4.80 15.96
N GLY A 91 -0.68 -5.59 14.95
CA GLY A 91 -1.91 -5.43 14.17
C GLY A 91 -1.86 -6.11 12.80
N GLU A 92 -2.98 -6.04 12.08
CA GLU A 92 -3.04 -6.45 10.69
C GLU A 92 -2.22 -5.46 9.82
N ASN A 93 -1.36 -5.99 8.95
CA ASN A 93 -0.30 -5.21 8.33
C ASN A 93 -0.82 -4.12 7.38
N LEU A 94 -1.89 -4.37 6.63
CA LEU A 94 -2.45 -3.40 5.69
C LEU A 94 -3.06 -2.22 6.46
N GLU A 95 -3.79 -2.48 7.54
CA GLU A 95 -4.34 -1.43 8.39
C GLU A 95 -3.23 -0.61 9.08
N VAL A 96 -2.19 -1.27 9.61
CA VAL A 96 -1.02 -0.57 10.19
C VAL A 96 -0.35 0.32 9.15
N LEU A 97 -0.12 -0.17 7.93
CA LEU A 97 0.51 0.61 6.85
C LEU A 97 -0.34 1.82 6.45
N LYS A 98 -1.67 1.70 6.44
CA LYS A 98 -2.58 2.84 6.20
C LYS A 98 -2.43 3.92 7.28
N VAL A 99 -2.33 3.53 8.56
CA VAL A 99 -2.13 4.48 9.66
C VAL A 99 -0.77 5.17 9.56
N LEU A 100 0.29 4.42 9.26
CA LEU A 100 1.64 4.96 9.11
C LEU A 100 1.82 5.84 7.88
N GLN A 101 0.99 5.67 6.85
CA GLN A 101 1.11 6.36 5.57
C GLN A 101 1.29 7.87 5.74
N LYS A 102 0.47 8.53 6.56
CA LYS A 102 0.50 9.98 6.73
C LYS A 102 1.82 10.49 7.34
N SER A 103 2.37 9.77 8.32
CA SER A 103 3.55 10.23 9.08
C SER A 103 4.87 9.81 8.44
N TYR A 104 4.88 8.69 7.71
CA TYR A 104 6.09 8.06 7.16
C TYR A 104 6.16 8.08 5.62
N TYR A 105 5.23 8.76 4.95
CA TYR A 105 5.24 8.90 3.49
C TYR A 105 6.61 9.39 2.99
N ASN A 106 7.22 8.64 2.07
CA ASN A 106 8.53 8.94 1.49
C ASN A 106 9.71 9.03 2.49
N LYS A 107 9.58 8.48 3.71
CA LYS A 107 10.64 8.50 4.74
C LYS A 107 11.35 7.16 4.94
N ILE A 108 10.81 6.07 4.38
CA ILE A 108 11.37 4.71 4.56
C ILE A 108 12.50 4.46 3.57
N LYS A 109 13.70 4.18 4.09
CA LYS A 109 14.90 3.94 3.27
C LYS A 109 14.97 2.52 2.70
N CYS A 110 14.52 1.54 3.47
CA CYS A 110 14.60 0.12 3.13
C CYS A 110 13.40 -0.61 3.75
N ILE A 111 12.85 -1.59 3.01
CA ILE A 111 11.78 -2.47 3.46
C ILE A 111 12.30 -3.90 3.29
N ILE A 112 12.25 -4.67 4.38
CA ILE A 112 12.58 -6.11 4.38
C ILE A 112 11.32 -6.83 4.83
N ILE A 113 10.82 -7.73 3.98
CA ILE A 113 9.64 -8.55 4.26
C ILE A 113 9.94 -10.01 3.93
N ASP A 114 9.38 -10.91 4.75
CA ASP A 114 9.42 -12.36 4.55
C ASP A 114 7.98 -12.88 4.52
N PRO A 115 7.24 -12.68 3.41
CA PRO A 115 5.85 -13.10 3.29
C PRO A 115 5.76 -14.64 3.16
N PRO A 116 4.60 -15.26 3.41
CA PRO A 116 4.41 -16.68 3.18
C PRO A 116 4.60 -17.03 1.69
N TYR A 117 5.32 -18.13 1.44
CA TYR A 117 5.74 -18.52 0.08
C TYR A 117 4.70 -19.32 -0.68
N ASN A 118 3.60 -19.74 -0.03
CA ASN A 118 2.52 -20.51 -0.64
C ASN A 118 3.05 -21.81 -1.28
N THR A 119 3.90 -22.52 -0.53
CA THR A 119 4.57 -23.75 -0.95
C THR A 119 3.67 -24.99 -0.93
N GLY A 120 2.54 -24.90 -0.22
CA GLY A 120 1.65 -26.03 0.04
C GLY A 120 2.17 -26.98 1.11
N SER A 121 3.23 -26.60 1.83
CA SER A 121 3.80 -27.35 2.94
C SER A 121 3.84 -26.44 4.17
N ASP A 122 3.04 -26.75 5.18
CA ASP A 122 2.96 -25.96 6.43
C ASP A 122 4.19 -26.14 7.34
N SER A 123 5.38 -26.38 6.78
CA SER A 123 6.63 -26.55 7.53
C SER A 123 7.33 -25.24 7.89
N PHE A 124 6.78 -24.08 7.49
CA PHE A 124 7.30 -22.76 7.81
C PHE A 124 6.48 -22.08 8.93
N ILE A 125 7.07 -21.07 9.58
CA ILE A 125 6.48 -20.37 10.75
C ILE A 125 5.19 -19.61 10.38
N TYR A 126 4.99 -19.28 9.09
CA TYR A 126 3.77 -18.65 8.59
C TYR A 126 2.90 -19.65 7.85
N PRO A 127 1.59 -19.74 8.18
CA PRO A 127 0.67 -20.65 7.50
C PRO A 127 0.54 -20.29 6.03
N ASP A 128 0.63 -21.28 5.14
CA ASP A 128 0.54 -21.11 3.69
C ASP A 128 -0.88 -20.73 3.23
N SER A 129 -1.89 -20.89 4.10
CA SER A 129 -3.28 -20.55 3.85
C SER A 129 -3.89 -19.71 4.97
N PHE A 130 -4.36 -18.51 4.61
CA PHE A 130 -5.18 -17.64 5.48
C PHE A 130 -6.69 -17.85 5.31
N LYS A 131 -7.10 -18.96 4.67
CA LYS A 131 -8.52 -19.31 4.62
C LYS A 131 -8.98 -19.67 6.03
N GLU A 132 -9.61 -18.70 6.66
CA GLU A 132 -10.21 -18.84 7.98
C GLU A 132 -11.72 -18.66 7.83
N ASN A 133 -12.49 -19.54 8.46
CA ASN A 133 -13.93 -19.32 8.52
C ASN A 133 -14.21 -18.15 9.51
N LYS A 134 -15.37 -17.52 9.36
CA LYS A 134 -15.72 -16.33 10.15
C LYS A 134 -15.72 -16.59 11.65
N GLU A 135 -16.04 -17.81 12.08
CA GLU A 135 -16.13 -18.16 13.49
C GLU A 135 -14.74 -18.32 14.14
N ASP A 136 -13.80 -18.95 13.44
CA ASP A 136 -12.42 -19.13 13.89
C ASP A 136 -11.70 -17.77 13.98
N TYR A 137 -11.94 -16.89 13.01
CA TYR A 137 -11.46 -15.50 13.07
C TYR A 137 -11.98 -14.78 14.31
N GLN A 138 -13.29 -14.86 14.57
CA GLN A 138 -13.94 -14.23 15.73
C GLN A 138 -13.41 -14.77 17.06
N LYS A 139 -13.10 -16.07 17.15
CA LYS A 139 -12.46 -16.66 18.33
C LYS A 139 -11.04 -16.16 18.53
N ARG A 140 -10.23 -16.06 17.46
CA ARG A 140 -8.83 -15.61 17.55
C ARG A 140 -8.70 -14.16 18.01
N ILE A 141 -9.59 -13.28 17.57
CA ILE A 141 -9.59 -11.87 17.98
C ILE A 141 -10.30 -11.61 19.33
N GLY A 142 -10.80 -12.66 19.99
CA GLY A 142 -11.48 -12.57 21.29
C GLY A 142 -12.90 -12.00 21.24
N ASP A 143 -13.53 -11.98 20.07
CA ASP A 143 -14.89 -11.46 19.84
C ASP A 143 -15.97 -12.54 20.10
N LYS A 144 -15.55 -13.80 20.28
CA LYS A 144 -16.36 -14.92 20.80
C LYS A 144 -15.56 -15.72 21.82
N ASP A 145 -16.20 -16.11 22.91
CA ASP A 145 -15.62 -17.03 23.90
C ASP A 145 -15.30 -18.39 23.25
N ALA A 146 -14.17 -18.98 23.63
CA ALA A 146 -13.84 -20.34 23.28
C ALA A 146 -14.73 -21.29 24.10
N GLU A 147 -15.60 -22.05 23.41
CA GLU A 147 -16.23 -23.24 24.01
C GLU A 147 -15.20 -24.34 24.30
#